data_AF-A0AA39UNW0-F1
#
_entry.id   AF-A0AA39UNW0-F1
#
_cell.length_a   1.000
_cell.length_b   1.000
_cell.length_c   1.000
_cell.angle_alpha   90.00
_cell.angle_beta   90.00
_cell.angle_gamma   90.00
#
_symmetry.space_group_name_H-M   'P 1'
#
loop_
_entity.id
_entity.type
_entity.pdbx_description
1 polymer ?
#
loop_
_entity_poly.entity_id
_entity_poly.type
_entity_poly.pdbx_seq_one_letter_code
_entity_poly.pdbx_strand_id
1 'polypeptide(L)'
;MLSRIWSPRVCSGCDCPNHYSPSTTSCDEETADAGPTFNDLLSSNNPPSPLEECQLRESISASESRVITIDGHVAALKELRQAQLALIDAELEGLDNERGKVAARIAEHKRLLSPVRRLPPEILFKIFLGTITFPTPRTKSYNIRDWWCFHPSENALWAIELVCKMWCQAVLDFPELWSRINIFLSDDNFSFSNFRYVRRLSRQIARTRCHPLSILICAESHQMSDKPLLPQLSPLLFTVQDRIESLYLYLPAADVHFCGNSTTIPAHPQKAHSSLHEW
;
A
#
# COMPACT_ATOMS: atom_id res chain seq x y z
N MET A 1 -0.40 -24.58 -33.77
CA MET A 1 0.44 -24.36 -34.98
C MET A 1 1.15 -23.03 -34.76
N LEU A 2 2.42 -22.93 -34.39
CA LEU A 2 3.62 -23.48 -35.02
C LEU A 2 4.70 -23.73 -33.95
N SER A 3 5.17 -24.98 -33.85
CA SER A 3 6.36 -25.34 -33.08
C SER A 3 7.61 -24.99 -33.88
N ARG A 4 8.48 -24.11 -33.38
CA ARG A 4 9.86 -23.99 -33.88
C ARG A 4 10.77 -24.79 -32.95
N ILE A 5 10.86 -26.07 -33.28
CA ILE A 5 11.82 -27.01 -32.73
C ILE A 5 13.19 -26.57 -33.23
N TRP A 6 14.05 -26.12 -32.33
CA TRP A 6 15.47 -25.90 -32.61
C TRP A 6 16.07 -27.28 -32.92
N SER A 7 16.29 -27.57 -34.21
CA SER A 7 17.01 -28.76 -34.66
C SER A 7 18.35 -28.30 -35.23
N PRO A 8 19.47 -28.93 -34.85
CA PRO A 8 20.76 -28.68 -35.48
C PRO A 8 20.79 -29.47 -36.80
N ARG A 9 20.16 -28.93 -37.84
CA ARG A 9 20.36 -29.45 -39.21
C ARG A 9 21.29 -28.49 -39.93
N VAL A 10 22.48 -28.98 -40.21
CA VAL A 10 23.45 -28.41 -41.14
C VAL A 10 22.73 -28.21 -42.47
N CYS A 11 22.52 -26.95 -42.86
CA CYS A 11 21.84 -26.57 -44.08
C CYS A 11 22.90 -26.06 -45.07
N SER A 12 23.22 -26.85 -46.08
CA SER A 12 24.21 -26.46 -47.09
C SER A 12 23.52 -25.65 -48.19
N GLY A 13 23.72 -24.33 -48.20
CA GLY A 13 23.35 -23.43 -49.31
C GLY A 13 22.18 -22.46 -49.06
N CYS A 14 22.11 -21.75 -47.92
CA CYS A 14 21.18 -20.61 -47.75
C CYS A 14 21.85 -19.25 -47.54
N ASP A 15 21.25 -18.21 -48.12
CA ASP A 15 21.55 -16.78 -47.93
C ASP A 15 20.89 -16.21 -46.66
N CYS A 16 21.19 -16.83 -45.52
CA CYS A 16 20.57 -16.54 -44.23
C CYS A 16 21.57 -15.76 -43.33
N PRO A 17 21.16 -14.68 -42.62
CA PRO A 17 22.06 -13.72 -41.96
C PRO A 17 22.82 -14.26 -40.73
N ASN A 18 22.59 -15.52 -40.34
CA ASN A 18 23.23 -16.19 -39.20
C ASN A 18 24.28 -17.24 -39.61
N HIS A 19 24.81 -17.17 -40.84
CA HIS A 19 25.77 -18.15 -41.35
C HIS A 19 27.22 -17.96 -40.85
N TYR A 20 27.47 -17.07 -39.88
CA TYR A 20 28.79 -16.96 -39.27
C TYR A 20 28.91 -17.88 -38.04
N SER A 21 28.82 -19.19 -38.26
CA SER A 21 29.61 -20.08 -37.42
C SER A 21 31.04 -19.89 -37.91
N PRO A 22 31.98 -19.35 -37.11
CA PRO A 22 33.38 -19.49 -37.46
C PRO A 22 33.59 -20.99 -37.56
N SER A 23 33.74 -21.48 -38.78
CA SER A 23 34.20 -22.83 -39.02
C SER A 23 35.34 -23.01 -38.03
N THR A 24 35.20 -24.00 -37.16
CA THR A 24 36.37 -24.62 -36.57
C THR A 24 37.26 -24.96 -37.75
N THR A 25 38.18 -24.06 -38.10
CA THR A 25 39.55 -24.47 -38.31
C THR A 25 39.85 -25.27 -37.06
N SER A 26 39.55 -26.57 -37.12
CA SER A 26 40.55 -27.55 -36.76
C SER A 26 41.86 -26.91 -37.18
N CYS A 27 42.60 -26.41 -36.20
CA CYS A 27 44.02 -26.23 -36.40
C CYS A 27 44.44 -27.55 -37.02
N ASP A 28 44.81 -27.51 -38.30
CA ASP A 28 45.42 -28.62 -38.96
C ASP A 28 46.54 -29.08 -38.02
N GLU A 29 46.28 -30.18 -37.31
CA GLU A 29 47.33 -31.13 -37.02
C GLU A 29 47.90 -31.48 -38.40
N GLU A 30 49.21 -31.27 -38.58
CA GLU A 30 49.96 -31.31 -39.85
C GLU A 30 49.89 -29.97 -40.63
N THR A 31 50.89 -29.09 -40.59
CA THR A 31 52.33 -29.33 -40.67
C THR A 31 53.06 -28.33 -39.77
N ALA A 32 53.48 -28.76 -38.58
CA ALA A 32 54.65 -28.15 -37.98
C ALA A 32 55.81 -28.47 -38.91
N ASP A 33 56.21 -27.47 -39.70
CA ASP A 33 57.54 -27.39 -40.29
C ASP A 33 58.52 -27.79 -39.18
N ALA A 34 59.05 -29.01 -39.28
CA ALA A 34 60.01 -29.55 -38.33
C ALA A 34 61.33 -28.84 -38.61
N GLY A 35 61.40 -27.58 -38.17
CA GLY A 35 62.62 -26.81 -38.16
C GLY A 35 63.72 -27.59 -37.41
N PRO A 36 65.00 -27.28 -37.67
CA PRO A 36 66.11 -28.01 -37.07
C PRO A 36 65.94 -28.11 -35.55
N THR A 37 65.82 -29.35 -35.05
CA THR A 37 65.65 -29.60 -33.61
C THR A 37 66.99 -29.39 -32.91
N PHE A 38 67.12 -28.27 -32.20
CA PHE A 38 68.30 -27.89 -31.41
C PHE A 38 68.45 -28.71 -30.09
N ASN A 39 68.06 -29.98 -30.08
CA ASN A 39 68.00 -30.83 -28.88
C ASN A 39 69.38 -30.98 -28.18
N ASP A 40 70.46 -31.00 -28.96
CA ASP A 40 71.83 -31.06 -28.44
C ASP A 40 72.22 -29.76 -27.71
N LEU A 41 71.80 -28.60 -28.21
CA LEU A 41 71.99 -27.30 -27.55
C LEU A 41 71.07 -27.12 -26.32
N LEU A 42 69.89 -27.75 -26.33
CA LEU A 42 68.99 -27.74 -25.17
C LEU A 42 69.46 -28.64 -24.03
N SER A 43 70.32 -29.63 -24.32
CA SER A 43 70.86 -30.59 -23.35
C SER A 43 72.35 -30.37 -23.01
N SER A 44 72.98 -29.37 -23.62
CA SER A 44 74.39 -29.00 -23.41
C SER A 44 74.54 -27.49 -23.18
N ASN A 45 75.58 -27.07 -22.46
CA ASN A 45 75.94 -25.64 -22.29
C ASN A 45 76.85 -25.09 -23.41
N ASN A 46 76.95 -25.77 -24.55
CA ASN A 46 77.75 -25.31 -25.68
C ASN A 46 77.07 -24.11 -26.37
N PRO A 47 77.82 -23.09 -26.83
CA PRO A 47 77.24 -21.99 -27.59
C PRO A 47 76.75 -22.47 -28.97
N PRO A 48 75.66 -21.90 -29.51
CA PRO A 48 75.23 -22.21 -30.87
C PRO A 48 76.30 -21.78 -31.89
N SER A 49 76.40 -22.54 -32.98
CA SER A 49 77.18 -22.13 -34.14
C SER A 49 76.51 -20.93 -34.84
N PRO A 50 77.26 -20.16 -35.66
CA PRO A 50 76.71 -19.01 -36.37
C PRO A 50 75.50 -19.34 -37.27
N LEU A 51 75.45 -20.56 -37.83
CA LEU A 51 74.33 -21.03 -38.64
C LEU A 51 73.09 -21.32 -37.78
N GLU A 52 73.27 -22.00 -36.64
CA GLU A 52 72.19 -22.29 -35.69
C GLU A 52 71.64 -20.99 -35.09
N GLU A 53 72.48 -20.00 -34.83
CA GLU A 53 72.04 -18.68 -34.36
C GLU A 53 71.15 -17.98 -35.40
N CYS A 54 71.50 -18.03 -36.69
CA CYS A 54 70.67 -17.47 -37.76
C CYS A 54 69.31 -18.18 -37.83
N GLN A 55 69.30 -19.51 -37.79
CA GLN A 55 68.08 -20.32 -37.83
C GLN A 55 67.18 -20.08 -36.60
N LEU A 56 67.77 -19.95 -35.41
CA LEU A 56 67.04 -19.59 -34.19
C LEU A 56 66.41 -18.21 -34.30
N ARG A 57 67.15 -17.21 -34.79
CA ARG A 57 66.64 -15.84 -34.97
C ARG A 57 65.49 -15.79 -35.98
N GLU A 58 65.58 -16.51 -37.09
CA GLU A 58 64.51 -16.61 -38.08
C GLU A 58 63.27 -17.30 -37.51
N SER A 59 63.45 -18.42 -36.79
CA SER A 59 62.35 -19.16 -36.13
C SER A 59 61.66 -18.34 -35.05
N ILE A 60 62.43 -17.58 -34.26
CA ILE A 60 61.90 -16.63 -33.27
C ILE A 60 61.08 -15.56 -33.97
N SER A 61 61.63 -14.91 -35.01
CA SER A 61 60.91 -13.85 -35.75
C SER A 61 59.61 -14.35 -36.40
N ALA A 62 59.63 -15.55 -36.99
CA ALA A 62 58.44 -16.19 -37.55
C ALA A 62 57.39 -16.51 -36.48
N SER A 63 57.84 -17.02 -35.32
CA SER A 63 56.96 -17.33 -34.19
C SER A 63 56.35 -16.07 -33.57
N GLU A 64 57.14 -15.01 -33.41
CA GLU A 64 56.68 -13.70 -32.93
C GLU A 64 55.62 -13.10 -33.86
N SER A 65 55.84 -13.16 -35.19
CA SER A 65 54.85 -12.73 -36.19
C SER A 65 53.54 -13.52 -36.10
N ARG A 66 53.63 -14.84 -35.86
CA ARG A 66 52.46 -15.70 -35.66
C ARG A 66 51.70 -15.35 -34.39
N VAL A 67 52.40 -15.05 -33.28
CA VAL A 67 51.77 -14.59 -32.03
C VAL A 67 51.00 -13.29 -32.27
N ILE A 68 51.60 -12.30 -32.96
CA ILE A 68 50.94 -11.03 -33.30
C ILE A 68 49.64 -11.28 -34.10
N THR A 69 49.69 -12.21 -35.06
CA THR A 69 48.52 -12.57 -35.88
C THR A 69 47.41 -13.22 -35.04
N ILE A 70 47.77 -14.16 -34.16
CA ILE A 70 46.83 -14.82 -33.24
C ILE A 70 46.20 -13.80 -32.29
N ASP A 71 47.00 -12.91 -31.71
CA ASP A 71 46.52 -11.87 -30.80
C ASP A 71 45.54 -10.92 -31.50
N GLY A 72 45.81 -10.56 -32.76
CA GLY A 72 44.88 -9.81 -33.60
C GLY A 72 43.54 -10.53 -33.82
N HIS A 73 43.57 -11.84 -34.05
CA HIS A 73 42.35 -12.64 -34.21
C HIS A 73 41.56 -12.76 -32.90
N VAL A 74 42.24 -12.96 -31.77
CA VAL A 74 41.62 -13.00 -30.44
C VAL A 74 40.97 -11.65 -30.10
N ALA A 75 41.63 -10.54 -30.42
CA ALA A 75 41.07 -9.20 -30.24
C ALA A 75 39.80 -9.02 -31.08
N ALA A 76 39.83 -9.38 -32.37
CA ALA A 76 38.65 -9.30 -33.25
C ALA A 76 37.46 -10.13 -32.74
N LEU A 77 37.70 -11.36 -32.26
CA LEU A 77 36.65 -12.21 -31.69
C LEU A 77 36.08 -11.63 -30.38
N LYS A 78 36.90 -11.01 -29.55
CA LYS A 78 36.43 -10.32 -28.33
C LYS A 78 35.53 -9.14 -28.66
N GLU A 79 35.89 -8.32 -29.65
CA GLU A 79 35.07 -7.21 -30.12
C GLU A 79 33.73 -7.70 -30.69
N LEU A 80 33.74 -8.75 -31.52
CA LEU A 80 32.52 -9.34 -32.07
C LEU A 80 31.59 -9.86 -30.95
N ARG A 81 32.15 -10.59 -29.98
CA ARG A 81 31.39 -11.08 -28.82
C ARG A 81 30.79 -9.91 -28.04
N GLN A 82 31.55 -8.85 -27.82
CA GLN A 82 31.08 -7.69 -27.08
C GLN A 82 29.94 -6.97 -27.81
N ALA A 83 30.04 -6.82 -29.14
CA ALA A 83 28.98 -6.26 -29.96
C ALA A 83 27.70 -7.12 -29.94
N GLN A 84 27.84 -8.45 -29.97
CA GLN A 84 26.71 -9.37 -29.87
C GLN A 84 26.03 -9.30 -28.51
N LEU A 85 26.79 -9.26 -27.41
CA LEU A 85 26.25 -9.09 -26.07
C LEU A 85 25.49 -7.76 -25.95
N ALA A 86 26.07 -6.66 -26.44
CA ALA A 86 25.41 -5.36 -26.43
C ALA A 86 24.09 -5.35 -27.21
N LEU A 87 24.03 -6.05 -28.34
CA LEU A 87 22.79 -6.19 -29.13
C LEU A 87 21.73 -6.98 -28.37
N ILE A 88 22.11 -8.11 -27.75
CA ILE A 88 21.21 -8.94 -26.95
C ILE A 88 20.70 -8.15 -25.73
N ASP A 89 21.58 -7.44 -25.05
CA ASP A 89 21.23 -6.63 -23.88
C ASP A 89 20.23 -5.52 -24.26
N ALA A 90 20.44 -4.85 -25.41
CA ALA A 90 19.51 -3.85 -25.92
C ALA A 90 18.14 -4.45 -26.31
N GLU A 91 18.13 -5.66 -26.89
CA GLU A 91 16.88 -6.36 -27.21
C GLU A 91 16.12 -6.77 -25.94
N LEU A 92 16.82 -7.26 -24.92
CA LEU A 92 16.24 -7.59 -23.61
C LEU A 92 15.64 -6.36 -22.93
N GLU A 93 16.38 -5.24 -22.91
CA GLU A 93 15.88 -3.98 -22.36
C GLU A 93 14.62 -3.50 -23.11
N GLY A 94 14.60 -3.61 -24.44
CA GLY A 94 13.45 -3.31 -25.27
C GLY A 94 12.23 -4.18 -24.91
N LEU A 95 12.42 -5.49 -24.78
CA LEU A 95 11.35 -6.43 -24.41
C LEU A 95 10.83 -6.20 -22.99
N ASP A 96 11.70 -5.91 -22.03
CA ASP A 96 11.30 -5.62 -20.65
C ASP A 96 10.49 -4.32 -20.56
N ASN A 97 10.88 -3.30 -21.32
CA ASN A 97 10.11 -2.05 -21.42
C ASN A 97 8.71 -2.30 -22.02
N GLU A 98 8.63 -3.05 -23.13
CA GLU A 98 7.35 -3.40 -23.75
C GLU A 98 6.48 -4.24 -22.81
N ARG A 99 7.08 -5.22 -22.13
CA ARG A 99 6.40 -6.01 -21.09
C ARG A 99 5.85 -5.10 -19.98
N GLY A 100 6.63 -4.13 -19.52
CA GLY A 100 6.22 -3.14 -18.53
C GLY A 100 5.01 -2.33 -18.98
N LYS A 101 5.02 -1.80 -20.21
CA LYS A 101 3.91 -1.05 -20.80
C LYS A 101 2.64 -1.90 -20.91
N VAL A 102 2.76 -3.13 -21.39
CA VAL A 102 1.62 -4.06 -21.52
C VAL A 102 1.06 -4.43 -20.14
N ALA A 103 1.91 -4.71 -19.16
CA ALA A 103 1.49 -5.01 -17.79
C ALA A 103 0.75 -3.83 -17.14
N ALA A 104 1.25 -2.60 -17.32
CA ALA A 104 0.60 -1.38 -16.85
C ALA A 104 -0.79 -1.21 -17.48
N ARG A 105 -0.91 -1.43 -18.80
CA ARG A 105 -2.19 -1.39 -19.52
C ARG A 105 -3.16 -2.45 -18.99
N ILE A 106 -2.71 -3.67 -18.77
CA ILE A 106 -3.54 -4.74 -18.18
C ILE A 106 -4.04 -4.32 -16.78
N ALA A 107 -3.17 -3.76 -15.94
CA ALA A 107 -3.54 -3.31 -14.60
C ALA A 107 -4.60 -2.20 -14.66
N GLU A 108 -4.46 -1.24 -15.57
CA GLU A 108 -5.46 -0.19 -15.79
C GLU A 108 -6.82 -0.79 -16.18
N HIS A 109 -6.86 -1.70 -17.16
CA HIS A 109 -8.11 -2.33 -17.59
C HIS A 109 -8.74 -3.17 -16.47
N LYS A 110 -7.94 -3.89 -15.67
CA LYS A 110 -8.43 -4.60 -14.49
C LYS A 110 -9.06 -3.64 -13.46
N ARG A 111 -8.48 -2.46 -13.26
CA ARG A 111 -9.06 -1.42 -12.37
C ARG A 111 -10.40 -0.91 -12.90
N LEU A 112 -10.54 -0.76 -14.22
CA LEU A 112 -11.82 -0.38 -14.84
C LEU A 112 -12.90 -1.45 -14.64
N LEU A 113 -12.50 -2.72 -14.66
CA LEU A 113 -13.36 -3.88 -14.44
C LEU A 113 -13.48 -4.27 -12.96
N SER A 114 -12.99 -3.43 -12.03
CA SER A 114 -13.05 -3.70 -10.59
C SER A 114 -14.50 -4.05 -10.18
N PRO A 115 -14.73 -5.18 -9.46
CA PRO A 115 -16.06 -5.58 -9.04
C PRO A 115 -16.80 -4.51 -8.24
N VAL A 116 -16.05 -3.72 -7.48
CA VAL A 116 -16.57 -2.61 -6.66
C VAL A 116 -17.35 -1.58 -7.48
N ARG A 117 -16.99 -1.38 -8.76
CA ARG A 117 -17.66 -0.45 -9.67
C ARG A 117 -19.02 -0.97 -10.18
N ARG A 118 -19.33 -2.24 -9.95
CA ARG A 118 -20.57 -2.90 -10.38
C ARG A 118 -21.45 -3.30 -9.20
N LEU A 119 -21.05 -2.96 -7.97
CA LEU A 119 -21.83 -3.28 -6.79
C LEU A 119 -23.13 -2.49 -6.82
N PRO A 120 -24.28 -3.14 -6.61
CA PRO A 120 -25.54 -2.45 -6.35
C PRO A 120 -25.41 -1.52 -5.13
N PRO A 121 -26.15 -0.40 -5.10
CA PRO A 121 -26.14 0.52 -3.97
C PRO A 121 -26.40 -0.16 -2.61
N GLU A 122 -27.23 -1.20 -2.57
CA GLU A 122 -27.59 -1.95 -1.37
C GLU A 122 -26.40 -2.74 -0.80
N ILE A 123 -25.48 -3.19 -1.66
CA ILE A 123 -24.25 -3.87 -1.23
C ILE A 123 -23.24 -2.85 -0.73
N LEU A 124 -23.12 -1.70 -1.40
CA LEU A 124 -22.31 -0.58 -0.92
C LEU A 124 -22.80 -0.11 0.46
N PHE A 125 -24.12 -0.01 0.64
CA PHE A 125 -24.74 0.28 1.93
C PHE A 125 -24.28 -0.69 3.02
N LYS A 126 -24.37 -2.00 2.79
CA LYS A 126 -23.92 -3.02 3.77
C LYS A 126 -22.43 -2.89 4.11
N ILE A 127 -21.59 -2.60 3.12
CA ILE A 127 -20.16 -2.38 3.34
C ILE A 127 -19.94 -1.11 4.19
N PHE A 128 -20.59 0.00 3.84
CA PHE A 128 -20.45 1.27 4.55
C PHE A 128 -21.00 1.18 5.97
N LEU A 129 -22.08 0.43 6.20
CA LEU A 129 -22.61 0.15 7.53
C LEU A 129 -21.57 -0.52 8.42
N GLY A 130 -20.76 -1.41 7.86
CA GLY A 130 -19.63 -2.05 8.55
C GLY A 130 -18.46 -1.12 8.89
N THR A 131 -18.43 0.10 8.34
CA THR A 131 -17.41 1.12 8.66
C THR A 131 -17.83 2.04 9.82
N ILE A 132 -19.09 1.95 10.26
CA ILE A 132 -19.63 2.82 11.30
C ILE A 132 -19.28 2.24 12.67
N THR A 133 -18.41 2.96 13.38
CA THR A 133 -18.08 2.66 14.77
C THR A 133 -19.07 3.36 15.70
N PHE A 134 -19.99 2.60 16.29
CA PHE A 134 -20.94 3.11 17.27
C PHE A 134 -21.44 1.99 18.22
N PRO A 135 -21.55 2.26 19.53
CA PRO A 135 -21.03 3.43 20.24
C PRO A 135 -19.50 3.52 20.13
N THR A 136 -18.94 4.72 20.30
CA THR A 136 -17.48 4.89 20.29
C THR A 136 -16.79 4.02 21.34
N PRO A 137 -15.67 3.35 21.01
CA PRO A 137 -14.94 2.52 21.96
C PRO A 137 -14.47 3.33 23.16
N ARG A 138 -14.51 2.71 24.33
CA ARG A 138 -14.10 3.33 25.59
C ARG A 138 -13.27 2.37 26.42
N THR A 139 -12.36 2.93 27.20
CA THR A 139 -11.53 2.21 28.17
C THR A 139 -11.67 2.83 29.55
N LYS A 140 -11.48 2.06 30.63
CA LYS A 140 -11.53 2.60 31.98
C LYS A 140 -10.33 3.54 32.19
N SER A 141 -10.56 4.73 32.73
CA SER A 141 -9.48 5.66 33.06
C SER A 141 -8.62 5.10 34.19
N TYR A 142 -7.30 5.16 34.02
CA TYR A 142 -6.34 4.82 35.08
C TYR A 142 -6.15 5.97 36.07
N ASN A 143 -6.36 7.21 35.61
CA ASN A 143 -6.06 8.43 36.37
C ASN A 143 -7.26 8.96 37.17
N ILE A 144 -8.48 8.61 36.76
CA ILE A 144 -9.73 9.10 37.36
C ILE A 144 -10.61 7.91 37.70
N ARG A 145 -10.89 7.74 39.00
CA ARG A 145 -11.81 6.71 39.50
C ARG A 145 -13.20 6.92 38.90
N ASP A 146 -13.81 5.83 38.43
CA ASP A 146 -15.15 5.79 37.87
C ASP A 146 -15.38 6.64 36.59
N TRP A 147 -14.31 6.85 35.80
CA TRP A 147 -14.38 7.55 34.52
C TRP A 147 -13.99 6.68 33.31
N TRP A 148 -14.51 7.05 32.12
CA TRP A 148 -14.23 6.39 30.84
C TRP A 148 -13.41 7.30 29.91
N CYS A 149 -12.31 6.77 29.37
CA CYS A 149 -11.60 7.40 28.26
C CYS A 149 -12.25 6.96 26.95
N PHE A 150 -12.73 7.93 26.16
CA PHE A 150 -13.30 7.69 24.84
C PHE A 150 -12.23 7.85 23.76
N HIS A 151 -12.31 7.03 22.73
CA HIS A 151 -11.39 7.06 21.59
C HIS A 151 -12.14 7.53 20.34
N PRO A 152 -12.42 8.84 20.21
CA PRO A 152 -13.16 9.38 19.07
C PRO A 152 -12.46 9.03 17.76
N SER A 153 -13.23 8.47 16.83
CA SER A 153 -12.81 8.32 15.43
C SER A 153 -13.69 9.19 14.56
N GLU A 154 -13.10 9.81 13.53
CA GLU A 154 -13.90 10.50 12.53
C GLU A 154 -14.81 9.48 11.82
N ASN A 155 -16.06 9.87 11.57
CA ASN A 155 -17.00 9.02 10.84
C ASN A 155 -16.47 8.78 9.42
N ALA A 156 -16.14 7.52 9.10
CA ALA A 156 -15.56 7.11 7.82
C ALA A 156 -16.44 7.50 6.62
N LEU A 157 -17.75 7.67 6.82
CA LEU A 157 -18.69 8.10 5.77
C LEU A 157 -18.31 9.44 5.13
N TRP A 158 -17.68 10.36 5.87
CA TRP A 158 -17.19 11.62 5.30
C TRP A 158 -16.10 11.41 4.26
N ALA A 159 -15.23 10.41 4.45
CA ALA A 159 -14.20 10.05 3.48
C ALA A 159 -14.78 9.22 2.33
N ILE A 160 -15.68 8.28 2.63
CA ILE A 160 -16.35 7.42 1.64
C ILE A 160 -17.14 8.26 0.62
N GLU A 161 -17.82 9.31 1.09
CA GLU A 161 -18.56 10.26 0.23
C GLU A 161 -17.65 10.90 -0.85
N LEU A 162 -16.36 11.06 -0.58
CA LEU A 162 -15.41 11.73 -1.46
C LEU A 162 -14.71 10.79 -2.45
N VAL A 163 -14.94 9.48 -2.37
CA VAL A 163 -14.23 8.49 -3.20
C VAL A 163 -14.62 8.60 -4.67
N CYS A 164 -15.92 8.60 -4.97
CA CYS A 164 -16.43 8.79 -6.33
C CYS A 164 -17.91 9.17 -6.31
N LYS A 165 -18.46 9.60 -7.47
CA LYS A 165 -19.88 9.96 -7.62
C LYS A 165 -20.84 8.85 -7.17
N MET A 166 -20.55 7.60 -7.51
CA MET A 166 -21.39 6.45 -7.13
C MET A 166 -21.41 6.22 -5.62
N TRP A 167 -20.26 6.35 -4.96
CA TRP A 167 -20.16 6.18 -3.50
C TRP A 167 -20.80 7.36 -2.76
N CYS A 168 -20.58 8.58 -3.25
CA CYS A 168 -21.28 9.77 -2.79
C CYS A 168 -22.80 9.57 -2.82
N GLN A 169 -23.33 9.15 -3.98
CA GLN A 169 -24.76 8.91 -4.16
C GLN A 169 -25.28 7.83 -3.20
N ALA A 170 -24.61 6.68 -3.12
CA ALA A 170 -24.98 5.62 -2.19
C ALA A 170 -25.01 6.10 -0.73
N VAL A 171 -23.99 6.82 -0.27
CA VAL A 171 -23.96 7.36 1.10
C VAL A 171 -25.09 8.36 1.37
N LEU A 172 -25.51 9.14 0.38
CA LEU A 172 -26.59 10.12 0.52
C LEU A 172 -28.00 9.51 0.39
N ASP A 173 -28.14 8.40 -0.33
CA ASP A 173 -29.41 7.72 -0.58
C ASP A 173 -29.87 6.82 0.57
N PHE A 174 -28.96 6.43 1.47
CA PHE A 174 -29.25 5.63 2.65
C PHE A 174 -29.12 6.45 3.95
N PRO A 175 -30.20 7.09 4.44
CA PRO A 175 -30.18 7.91 5.65
C PRO A 175 -29.75 7.14 6.91
N GLU A 176 -30.00 5.83 6.94
CA GLU A 176 -29.61 4.93 8.02
C GLU A 176 -28.10 4.99 8.31
N LEU A 177 -27.25 5.19 7.31
CA LEU A 177 -25.80 5.30 7.51
C LEU A 177 -25.44 6.47 8.43
N TRP A 178 -26.23 7.53 8.44
CA TRP A 178 -25.98 8.73 9.23
C TRP A 178 -26.62 8.68 10.62
N SER A 179 -27.46 7.66 10.90
CA SER A 179 -28.34 7.59 12.07
C SER A 179 -27.62 7.38 13.41
N ARG A 180 -26.38 6.88 13.36
CA ARG A 180 -25.53 6.63 14.52
C ARG A 180 -24.60 7.81 14.75
N ILE A 181 -24.87 8.61 15.77
CA ILE A 181 -24.21 9.90 16.00
C ILE A 181 -23.40 9.83 17.30
N ASN A 182 -22.08 10.00 17.19
CA ASN A 182 -21.20 10.19 18.35
C ASN A 182 -20.94 11.69 18.56
N ILE A 183 -21.33 12.22 19.71
CA ILE A 183 -21.17 13.62 20.12
C ILE A 183 -20.14 13.68 21.25
N PHE A 184 -19.04 14.40 21.01
CA PHE A 184 -17.93 14.56 21.95
C PHE A 184 -17.90 16.00 22.47
N LEU A 185 -18.23 16.17 23.74
CA LEU A 185 -18.17 17.45 24.44
C LEU A 185 -16.71 17.73 24.80
N SER A 186 -16.13 18.73 24.14
CA SER A 186 -14.83 19.33 24.46
C SER A 186 -14.89 20.83 24.19
N ASP A 187 -14.07 21.61 24.89
CA ASP A 187 -13.98 23.06 24.68
C ASP A 187 -13.58 23.40 23.23
N ASP A 188 -12.75 22.57 22.59
CA ASP A 188 -12.36 22.74 21.18
C ASP A 188 -13.53 22.53 20.21
N ASN A 189 -14.38 21.54 20.47
CA ASN A 189 -15.53 21.21 19.62
C ASN A 189 -16.68 22.23 19.74
N PHE A 190 -16.79 22.88 20.91
CA PHE A 190 -17.88 23.80 21.25
C PHE A 190 -17.40 25.20 21.60
N SER A 191 -16.20 25.57 21.14
CA SER A 191 -15.66 26.90 21.28
C SER A 191 -16.50 27.92 20.50
N PHE A 192 -16.75 29.09 21.10
CA PHE A 192 -17.48 30.19 20.48
C PHE A 192 -16.85 30.71 19.18
N SER A 193 -15.57 30.42 18.93
CA SER A 193 -14.87 30.81 17.71
C SER A 193 -14.83 29.71 16.63
N ASN A 194 -15.28 28.47 16.93
CA ASN A 194 -15.15 27.33 16.02
C ASN A 194 -16.46 26.54 15.86
N PHE A 195 -17.27 26.92 14.87
CA PHE A 195 -18.53 26.24 14.55
C PHE A 195 -18.38 25.02 13.64
N ARG A 196 -17.15 24.57 13.34
CA ARG A 196 -16.91 23.48 12.38
C ARG A 196 -17.59 22.18 12.83
N TYR A 197 -17.50 21.85 14.12
CA TYR A 197 -18.05 20.63 14.68
C TYR A 197 -19.59 20.64 14.67
N VAL A 198 -20.20 21.71 15.19
CA VAL A 198 -21.66 21.90 15.18
C VAL A 198 -22.23 21.87 13.77
N ARG A 199 -21.55 22.49 12.79
CA ARG A 199 -21.96 22.43 11.38
C ARG A 199 -21.87 21.02 10.80
N ARG A 200 -20.85 20.24 11.18
CA ARG A 200 -20.73 18.82 10.79
C ARG A 200 -21.87 17.99 11.39
N LEU A 201 -22.19 18.17 12.67
CA LEU A 201 -23.32 17.50 13.32
C LEU A 201 -24.66 17.85 12.65
N SER A 202 -24.91 19.14 12.42
CA SER A 202 -26.11 19.61 11.73
C SER A 202 -26.26 18.99 10.34
N ARG A 203 -25.14 18.89 9.60
CA ARG A 203 -25.11 18.24 8.28
C ARG A 203 -25.39 16.74 8.37
N GLN A 204 -24.79 16.05 9.33
CA GLN A 204 -25.07 14.63 9.57
C GLN A 204 -26.56 14.41 9.88
N ILE A 205 -27.12 15.22 10.78
CA ILE A 205 -28.56 15.17 11.12
C ILE A 205 -29.43 15.45 9.89
N ALA A 206 -29.12 16.44 9.06
CA ALA A 206 -29.89 16.68 7.83
C ALA A 206 -29.92 15.43 6.91
N ARG A 207 -28.81 14.68 6.84
CA ARG A 207 -28.70 13.46 6.02
C ARG A 207 -29.48 12.27 6.56
N THR A 208 -29.76 12.25 7.87
CA THR A 208 -30.60 11.20 8.48
C THR A 208 -32.08 11.30 8.09
N ARG A 209 -32.52 12.41 7.48
CA ARG A 209 -33.91 12.65 7.05
C ARG A 209 -34.89 12.35 8.18
N CYS A 210 -35.78 11.37 8.04
CA CYS A 210 -36.75 10.95 9.06
C CYS A 210 -36.35 9.64 9.78
N HIS A 211 -35.12 9.15 9.58
CA HIS A 211 -34.68 7.88 10.14
C HIS A 211 -34.55 7.98 11.69
N PRO A 212 -34.90 6.92 12.43
CA PRO A 212 -34.57 6.79 13.86
C PRO A 212 -33.08 7.01 14.13
N LEU A 213 -32.76 7.59 15.28
CA LEU A 213 -31.43 7.99 15.68
C LEU A 213 -30.95 7.24 16.91
N SER A 214 -29.69 6.83 16.88
CA SER A 214 -28.94 6.41 18.06
C SER A 214 -27.84 7.43 18.33
N ILE A 215 -27.91 8.10 19.48
CA ILE A 215 -27.02 9.20 19.84
C ILE A 215 -26.21 8.80 21.07
N LEU A 216 -24.89 8.94 20.98
CA LEU A 216 -23.96 8.89 22.10
C LEU A 216 -23.51 10.32 22.40
N ILE A 217 -23.62 10.76 23.65
CA ILE A 217 -23.04 12.01 24.14
C ILE A 217 -22.05 11.67 25.25
N CYS A 218 -20.79 12.06 25.06
CA CYS A 218 -19.74 11.86 26.05
C CYS A 218 -18.85 13.10 26.17
N ALA A 219 -18.36 13.37 27.39
CA ALA A 219 -17.43 14.45 27.67
C ALA A 219 -16.00 13.96 27.85
N GLU A 220 -15.01 14.82 27.58
CA GLU A 220 -13.61 14.58 27.92
C GLU A 220 -13.30 15.12 29.32
N SER A 221 -12.77 14.30 30.22
CA SER A 221 -12.68 14.63 31.66
C SER A 221 -11.70 15.74 32.01
N HIS A 222 -10.74 16.07 31.16
CA HIS A 222 -9.56 16.78 31.64
C HIS A 222 -9.65 18.30 31.58
N GLN A 223 -10.59 18.90 30.84
CA GLN A 223 -10.61 20.35 30.61
C GLN A 223 -12.01 20.87 30.23
N MET A 224 -13.09 20.40 30.84
CA MET A 224 -14.36 21.14 30.70
C MET A 224 -14.19 22.43 31.53
N SER A 225 -14.24 23.59 30.88
CA SER A 225 -14.54 24.85 31.57
C SER A 225 -15.83 24.66 32.40
N ASP A 226 -16.02 25.38 33.52
CA ASP A 226 -17.26 25.39 34.33
C ASP A 226 -18.53 25.81 33.56
N LYS A 227 -18.46 25.92 32.23
CA LYS A 227 -19.56 26.26 31.34
C LYS A 227 -20.26 24.98 30.90
N PRO A 228 -21.57 24.85 31.16
CA PRO A 228 -22.34 23.73 30.65
C PRO A 228 -22.33 23.80 29.11
N LEU A 229 -21.83 22.75 28.44
CA LEU A 229 -21.82 22.65 26.97
C LEU A 229 -23.15 22.11 26.41
N LEU A 230 -23.96 21.46 27.25
CA LEU A 230 -25.29 20.92 26.93
C LEU A 230 -26.28 21.96 26.36
N PRO A 231 -26.36 23.21 26.84
CA PRO A 231 -27.24 24.24 26.29
C PRO A 231 -27.00 24.50 24.81
N GLN A 232 -25.75 24.38 24.32
CA GLN A 232 -25.44 24.58 22.90
C GLN A 232 -25.99 23.47 22.01
N LEU A 233 -26.12 22.26 22.55
CA LEU A 233 -26.70 21.12 21.84
C LEU A 233 -28.20 21.04 21.97
N SER A 234 -28.80 21.71 22.96
CA SER A 234 -30.24 21.65 23.20
C SER A 234 -31.08 21.92 21.95
N PRO A 235 -30.84 22.96 21.11
CA PRO A 235 -31.70 23.22 19.95
C PRO A 235 -31.59 22.09 18.91
N LEU A 236 -30.38 21.55 18.75
CA LEU A 236 -30.10 20.44 17.84
C LEU A 236 -30.83 19.17 18.28
N LEU A 237 -30.74 18.83 19.57
CA LEU A 237 -31.38 17.65 20.15
C LEU A 237 -32.91 17.78 20.15
N PHE A 238 -33.45 18.95 20.51
CA PHE A 238 -34.89 19.22 20.43
C PHE A 238 -35.42 19.06 18.99
N THR A 239 -34.65 19.49 17.98
CA THR A 239 -35.03 19.36 16.57
C THR A 239 -35.21 17.89 16.14
N VAL A 240 -34.54 16.95 16.81
CA VAL A 240 -34.56 15.53 16.43
C VAL A 240 -35.18 14.62 17.49
N GLN A 241 -35.76 15.20 18.56
CA GLN A 241 -36.19 14.45 19.75
C GLN A 241 -37.14 13.29 19.44
N ASP A 242 -38.11 13.50 18.55
CA ASP A 242 -39.13 12.50 18.19
C ASP A 242 -38.56 11.31 17.40
N ARG A 243 -37.29 11.44 16.97
CA ARG A 243 -36.58 10.43 16.20
C ARG A 243 -35.51 9.73 17.02
N ILE A 244 -35.23 10.15 18.26
CA ILE A 244 -34.22 9.51 19.10
C ILE A 244 -34.78 8.18 19.62
N GLU A 245 -34.25 7.09 19.11
CA GLU A 245 -34.58 5.73 19.54
C GLU A 245 -33.68 5.26 20.68
N SER A 246 -32.43 5.72 20.70
CA SER A 246 -31.46 5.36 21.75
C SER A 246 -30.57 6.56 22.07
N LEU A 247 -30.46 6.88 23.36
CA LEU A 247 -29.61 7.94 23.88
C LEU A 247 -28.67 7.39 24.95
N TYR A 248 -27.37 7.43 24.68
CA TYR A 248 -26.30 7.02 25.59
C TYR A 248 -25.62 8.27 26.14
N LEU A 249 -25.60 8.44 27.46
CA LEU A 249 -25.00 9.60 28.12
C LEU A 249 -23.84 9.16 29.01
N TYR A 250 -22.66 9.75 28.80
CA TYR A 250 -21.48 9.58 29.62
C TYR A 250 -20.92 10.95 29.99
N LEU A 251 -21.53 11.54 31.02
CA LEU A 251 -21.28 12.90 31.45
C LEU A 251 -20.77 12.91 32.90
N PRO A 252 -19.96 13.90 33.31
CA PRO A 252 -19.66 14.14 34.71
C PRO A 252 -20.95 14.37 35.48
N ALA A 253 -21.00 13.95 36.75
CA ALA A 253 -22.20 14.08 37.58
C ALA A 253 -22.68 15.54 37.72
N ALA A 254 -21.79 16.52 37.56
CA ALA A 254 -22.10 17.95 37.61
C ALA A 254 -22.90 18.45 36.39
N ASP A 255 -22.84 17.76 35.25
CA ASP A 255 -23.46 18.21 33.99
C ASP A 255 -24.88 17.66 33.78
N VAL A 256 -25.33 16.76 34.65
CA VAL A 256 -26.68 16.17 34.56
C VAL A 256 -27.67 17.03 35.36
N HIS A 257 -28.07 18.17 34.82
CA HIS A 257 -29.22 18.91 35.34
C HIS A 257 -30.51 18.32 34.76
N PHE A 258 -31.17 17.44 35.51
CA PHE A 258 -32.55 17.06 35.21
C PHE A 258 -33.46 18.29 35.38
N CYS A 259 -34.00 18.82 34.28
CA CYS A 259 -35.20 19.67 34.33
C CYS A 259 -36.43 18.80 34.64
N GLY A 260 -36.49 18.26 35.86
CA GLY A 260 -37.69 17.71 36.44
C GLY A 260 -38.20 18.69 37.49
N ASN A 261 -39.40 19.23 37.31
CA ASN A 261 -40.08 19.99 38.36
C ASN A 261 -40.25 19.11 39.60
N SER A 262 -39.35 19.25 40.56
CA SER A 262 -39.52 18.71 41.91
C SER A 262 -40.66 19.46 42.57
N THR A 263 -41.87 18.97 42.35
CA THR A 263 -43.02 19.35 43.18
C THR A 263 -42.77 18.68 44.52
N THR A 264 -42.24 19.44 45.47
CA THR A 264 -42.08 19.04 46.86
C THR A 264 -43.46 18.73 47.44
N ILE A 265 -43.77 17.44 47.62
CA ILE A 265 -44.88 17.01 48.48
C ILE A 265 -44.40 17.19 49.93
N PRO A 266 -45.09 17.98 50.77
CA PRO A 266 -44.65 18.18 52.15
C PRO A 266 -44.87 16.89 52.95
N ALA A 267 -43.82 16.51 53.69
CA ALA A 267 -43.84 15.39 54.62
C ALA A 267 -44.87 15.62 55.74
N HIS A 268 -45.82 14.69 55.88
CA HIS A 268 -46.71 14.62 57.03
C HIS A 268 -45.99 13.87 58.17
N PRO A 269 -45.90 14.41 59.40
CA PRO A 269 -45.24 13.73 60.50
C PRO A 269 -46.18 12.68 61.11
N GLN A 270 -45.79 11.41 61.07
CA GLN A 270 -46.43 10.37 61.89
C GLN A 270 -45.91 10.48 63.33
N LYS A 271 -46.84 10.78 64.24
CA LYS A 271 -46.65 10.75 65.69
C LYS A 271 -46.31 9.33 66.12
N ALA A 272 -45.25 9.22 66.93
CA ALA A 272 -44.97 8.05 67.74
C ALA A 272 -46.09 7.84 68.78
N HIS A 273 -46.63 6.62 68.84
CA HIS A 273 -47.32 6.12 70.02
C HIS A 273 -46.50 4.95 70.57
N SER A 274 -46.00 5.17 71.77
CA SER A 274 -45.35 4.21 72.66
C SER A 274 -46.38 3.24 73.25
N SER A 275 -46.02 1.97 73.36
CA SER A 275 -46.47 1.00 74.39
C SER A 275 -45.52 -0.21 74.29
N LEU A 276 -44.52 -0.34 75.18
CA LEU A 276 -44.56 -1.02 76.50
C LEU A 276 -44.83 -2.53 76.41
N HIS A 277 -43.79 -3.32 76.71
CA HIS A 277 -43.79 -4.52 77.58
C HIS A 277 -42.32 -4.72 78.00
N GLU A 278 -41.95 -4.53 79.27
CA GLU A 278 -41.84 -5.58 80.31
C GLU A 278 -41.02 -6.78 79.76
N TRP A 279 -39.81 -7.08 80.24
CA TRP A 279 -39.35 -7.29 81.62
C TRP A 279 -37.93 -6.76 81.87
#